data_AF-A1YM49-F1
#
_entry.id   AF-A1YM49-F1
#
_cell.length_a   1.000
_cell.length_b   1.000
_cell.length_c   1.000
_cell.angle_alpha   90.00
_cell.angle_beta   90.00
_cell.angle_gamma   90.00
#
_symmetry.space_group_name_H-M   'P 1'
#
loop_
_entity.id
_entity.type
_entity.pdbx_description
1 polymer ?
#
loop_
_entity_poly.entity_id
_entity_poly.type
_entity_poly.pdbx_seq_one_letter_code
_entity_poly.pdbx_strand_id
1 'polypeptide(L)'
;QTTKIEVVKRTNVLCGKRRPVHFAGVATVLMKLFHITMPTRAYFGMKDAQQVAVVEGIVSDFHIPVTIVPVEIVREADGLAKSSRNVYLSEQERKEAPHLYRSLCIAKQKIEEGER
;
A
#
# COMPACT_ATOMS: atom_id res chain seq x y z
N GLN A 1 -8.42 -5.74 24.44
CA GLN A 1 -9.05 -6.16 23.17
C GLN A 1 -9.01 -7.68 23.13
N THR A 2 -10.15 -8.36 22.96
CA THR A 2 -10.26 -9.84 23.08
C THR A 2 -10.16 -10.60 21.76
N THR A 3 -10.23 -9.90 20.63
CA THR A 3 -10.17 -10.47 19.27
C THR A 3 -8.98 -9.91 18.51
N LYS A 4 -8.26 -10.77 17.79
CA LYS A 4 -7.12 -10.43 16.93
C LYS A 4 -7.32 -11.03 15.55
N ILE A 5 -7.00 -10.27 14.51
CA ILE A 5 -6.85 -10.76 13.13
C ILE A 5 -5.37 -10.82 12.80
N GLU A 6 -4.92 -11.93 12.24
CA GLU A 6 -3.54 -12.14 11.85
C GLU A 6 -3.43 -12.44 10.35
N VAL A 7 -2.43 -11.82 9.71
CA VAL A 7 -2.15 -12.01 8.28
C VAL A 7 -0.81 -12.74 8.16
N VAL A 8 -0.89 -14.03 7.85
CA VAL A 8 0.26 -14.97 7.89
C VAL A 8 1.12 -14.88 6.62
N LYS A 9 0.49 -14.73 5.45
CA LYS A 9 1.18 -14.60 4.15
C LYS A 9 1.23 -13.14 3.72
N ARG A 10 2.14 -12.81 2.80
CA ARG A 10 2.32 -11.46 2.22
C ARG A 10 2.87 -10.40 3.18
N THR A 11 3.14 -10.74 4.44
CA THR A 11 3.62 -9.83 5.50
C THR A 11 5.07 -10.06 5.93
N ASN A 12 5.68 -11.18 5.55
CA ASN A 12 7.07 -11.53 5.88
C ASN A 12 8.13 -10.92 4.93
N VAL A 13 7.70 -10.09 3.96
CA VAL A 13 8.53 -9.41 2.97
C VAL A 13 8.27 -7.89 2.96
N LEU A 14 9.11 -7.14 2.24
CA LEU A 14 8.94 -5.69 1.99
C LEU A 14 8.68 -4.90 3.29
N CYS A 15 7.62 -4.08 3.33
CA CYS A 15 7.28 -3.24 4.49
C CYS A 15 6.93 -4.08 5.72
N GLY A 16 6.30 -5.24 5.53
CA GLY A 16 5.90 -6.11 6.64
C GLY A 16 7.09 -6.67 7.42
N LYS A 17 8.20 -6.98 6.74
CA LYS A 17 9.46 -7.38 7.39
C LYS A 17 10.03 -6.29 8.30
N ARG A 18 9.92 -5.02 7.90
CA ARG A 18 10.43 -3.86 8.65
C ARG A 18 9.45 -3.32 9.68
N ARG A 19 8.17 -3.67 9.57
CA ARG A 19 7.09 -3.18 10.43
C ARG A 19 6.30 -4.36 10.98
N PRO A 20 6.85 -5.09 11.97
CA PRO A 20 6.13 -6.16 12.64
C PRO A 20 4.75 -5.67 13.09
N VAL A 21 3.76 -6.55 13.04
CA VAL A 21 2.34 -6.29 13.39
C VAL A 21 1.58 -5.25 12.56
N HIS A 22 2.23 -4.50 11.66
CA HIS A 22 1.56 -3.42 10.91
C HIS A 22 0.31 -3.90 10.15
N PHE A 23 0.44 -5.00 9.39
CA PHE A 23 -0.67 -5.52 8.58
C PHE A 23 -1.77 -6.20 9.40
N ALA A 24 -1.45 -6.73 10.59
CA ALA A 24 -2.46 -7.21 11.53
C ALA A 24 -3.34 -6.05 12.03
N GLY A 25 -2.74 -4.89 12.30
CA GLY A 25 -3.47 -3.66 12.64
C GLY A 25 -4.36 -3.18 11.49
N VAL A 26 -3.83 -3.15 10.26
CA VAL A 26 -4.60 -2.79 9.06
C VAL A 26 -5.79 -3.73 8.86
N ALA A 27 -5.56 -5.05 8.91
CA ALA A 27 -6.61 -6.06 8.77
C ALA A 27 -7.72 -5.90 9.81
N THR A 28 -7.33 -5.67 11.07
CA THR A 28 -8.27 -5.48 12.18
C THR A 28 -9.17 -4.27 11.96
N VAL A 29 -8.61 -3.13 11.55
CA VAL A 29 -9.42 -1.92 11.31
C VAL A 29 -10.31 -2.09 10.08
N LEU A 30 -9.81 -2.66 8.99
CA LEU A 30 -10.60 -2.86 7.78
C LEU A 30 -11.74 -3.84 8.00
N MET A 31 -11.54 -4.92 8.76
CA MET A 31 -12.61 -5.85 9.09
C MET A 31 -13.73 -5.14 9.84
N LYS A 32 -13.40 -4.29 10.81
CA LYS A 32 -14.39 -3.47 11.52
C LYS A 32 -15.13 -2.55 10.55
N LEU A 33 -14.41 -1.85 9.68
CA LEU A 33 -15.01 -0.90 8.74
C LEU A 33 -15.94 -1.60 7.75
N PHE A 34 -15.53 -2.72 7.13
CA PHE A 34 -16.38 -3.45 6.19
C PHE A 34 -17.66 -3.99 6.83
N HIS A 35 -17.61 -4.43 8.09
CA HIS A 35 -18.82 -4.87 8.81
C HIS A 35 -19.72 -3.71 9.22
N ILE A 36 -19.17 -2.53 9.53
CA ILE A 36 -19.96 -1.36 9.93
C ILE A 36 -20.60 -0.69 8.73
N THR A 37 -19.86 -0.52 7.63
CA THR A 37 -20.31 0.29 6.48
C THR A 37 -20.91 -0.52 5.35
N MET A 38 -20.68 -1.84 5.31
CA MET A 38 -21.15 -2.76 4.28
C MET A 38 -21.01 -2.21 2.85
N PRO A 39 -19.79 -1.79 2.43
CA PRO A 39 -19.64 -1.14 1.14
C PRO A 39 -19.70 -2.17 0.00
N THR A 40 -20.18 -1.77 -1.17
CA THR A 40 -20.07 -2.61 -2.37
C THR A 40 -18.67 -2.55 -2.99
N ARG A 41 -17.99 -1.40 -2.84
CA ARG A 41 -16.66 -1.13 -3.38
C ARG A 41 -15.81 -0.38 -2.37
N ALA A 42 -14.52 -0.71 -2.30
CA ALA A 42 -13.55 0.00 -1.48
C ALA A 42 -12.30 0.32 -2.31
N TYR A 43 -11.85 1.58 -2.27
CA TYR A 43 -10.80 2.09 -3.14
C TYR A 43 -9.49 2.22 -2.37
N PHE A 44 -8.41 1.63 -2.89
CA PHE A 44 -7.10 1.62 -2.23
C PHE A 44 -6.00 2.07 -3.19
N GLY A 45 -5.16 3.01 -2.76
CA GLY A 45 -4.09 3.56 -3.59
C GLY A 45 -2.93 2.59 -3.79
N MET A 46 -2.49 2.42 -5.04
CA MET A 46 -1.36 1.56 -5.43
C MET A 46 0.00 2.05 -4.93
N LYS A 47 0.06 3.24 -4.31
CA LYS A 47 1.26 3.72 -3.62
C LYS A 47 1.68 2.75 -2.51
N ASP A 48 0.71 2.13 -1.85
CA ASP A 48 0.92 1.11 -0.82
C ASP A 48 0.57 -0.28 -1.39
N ALA A 49 1.22 -0.68 -2.49
CA ALA A 49 0.90 -1.90 -3.24
C ALA A 49 0.85 -3.18 -2.39
N GLN A 50 1.76 -3.34 -1.41
CA GLN A 50 1.72 -4.48 -0.49
C GLN A 50 0.45 -4.48 0.37
N GLN A 51 -0.04 -3.31 0.77
CA GLN A 51 -1.30 -3.21 1.52
C GLN A 51 -2.47 -3.62 0.64
N VAL A 52 -2.55 -3.17 -0.61
CA VAL A 52 -3.59 -3.58 -1.55
C VAL A 52 -3.63 -5.11 -1.67
N ALA A 53 -2.47 -5.73 -1.91
CA ALA A 53 -2.36 -7.18 -2.00
C ALA A 53 -2.77 -7.88 -0.69
N VAL A 54 -2.46 -7.33 0.49
CA VAL A 54 -2.91 -7.88 1.77
C VAL A 54 -4.44 -7.78 1.90
N VAL A 55 -5.04 -6.64 1.53
CA VAL A 55 -6.48 -6.40 1.65
C VAL A 55 -7.28 -7.30 0.70
N GLU A 56 -6.83 -7.46 -0.54
CA GLU A 56 -7.44 -8.41 -1.49
C GLU A 56 -7.41 -9.84 -0.94
N GLY A 57 -6.29 -10.23 -0.30
CA GLY A 57 -6.18 -11.52 0.37
C GLY A 57 -7.22 -11.68 1.48
N ILE A 58 -7.34 -10.70 2.37
CA ILE A 58 -8.33 -10.74 3.48
C ILE A 58 -9.76 -10.82 2.94
N VAL A 59 -10.11 -10.03 1.93
CA VAL A 59 -11.45 -10.05 1.32
C VAL A 59 -11.75 -11.42 0.73
N SER A 60 -10.79 -12.01 0.02
CA SER A 60 -10.92 -13.35 -0.55
C SER A 60 -11.03 -14.44 0.53
N ASP A 61 -10.13 -14.44 1.50
CA ASP A 61 -10.03 -15.49 2.54
C ASP A 61 -11.28 -15.52 3.44
N PHE A 62 -11.87 -14.36 3.71
CA PHE A 62 -13.06 -14.22 4.56
C PHE A 62 -14.37 -14.04 3.78
N HIS A 63 -14.35 -14.20 2.46
CA HIS A 63 -15.53 -14.06 1.59
C HIS A 63 -16.31 -12.76 1.83
N ILE A 64 -15.59 -11.65 2.03
CA ILE A 64 -16.21 -10.35 2.30
C ILE A 64 -16.81 -9.86 0.98
N PRO A 65 -18.11 -9.50 0.92
CA PRO A 65 -18.78 -9.12 -0.33
C PRO A 65 -18.46 -7.66 -0.74
N VAL A 66 -17.17 -7.32 -0.82
CA VAL A 66 -16.64 -6.00 -1.15
C VAL A 66 -15.69 -6.14 -2.34
N THR A 67 -15.88 -5.32 -3.37
CA THR A 67 -14.91 -5.24 -4.48
C THR A 67 -13.78 -4.28 -4.10
N ILE A 68 -12.54 -4.77 -4.04
CA ILE A 68 -11.35 -3.93 -3.89
C ILE A 68 -11.02 -3.30 -5.25
N VAL A 69 -10.94 -1.98 -5.29
CA VAL A 69 -10.60 -1.22 -6.50
C VAL A 69 -9.23 -0.56 -6.30
N PRO A 70 -8.15 -1.10 -6.90
CA PRO A 70 -6.86 -0.43 -6.88
C PRO A 70 -6.94 0.87 -7.69
N VAL A 71 -6.40 1.96 -7.14
CA VAL A 71 -6.33 3.27 -7.83
C VAL A 71 -4.89 3.69 -8.05
N GLU A 72 -4.63 4.33 -9.19
CA GLU A 72 -3.28 4.74 -9.60
C GLU A 72 -2.61 5.69 -8.61
N ILE A 73 -1.28 5.70 -8.63
CA ILE A 73 -0.48 6.57 -7.78
C ILE A 73 -0.61 8.02 -8.27
N VAL A 74 -1.25 8.86 -7.48
CA VAL A 74 -1.25 10.32 -7.72
C VAL A 74 0.12 10.89 -7.35
N ARG A 75 0.68 11.69 -8.26
CA ARG A 75 2.01 12.31 -8.10
C ARG A 75 1.90 13.83 -8.05
N GLU A 76 2.91 14.44 -7.44
CA GLU A 76 3.18 15.88 -7.56
C GLU A 76 3.81 16.19 -8.93
N ALA A 77 3.90 17.47 -9.30
CA ALA A 77 4.35 17.89 -10.64
C ALA A 77 5.77 17.41 -10.98
N ASP A 78 6.62 17.19 -9.97
CA ASP A 78 7.98 16.69 -10.10
C ASP A 78 8.09 15.15 -10.04
N GLY A 79 6.95 14.45 -9.93
CA GLY A 79 6.87 12.98 -9.93
C GLY A 79 6.90 12.33 -8.55
N LEU A 80 7.11 13.10 -7.46
CA LEU A 80 7.02 12.54 -6.10
C LEU A 80 5.62 11.99 -5.84
N ALA A 81 5.51 10.77 -5.31
CA ALA A 81 4.22 10.19 -4.97
C ALA A 81 3.57 10.99 -3.81
N LYS A 82 2.29 11.38 -3.96
CA LYS A 82 1.58 12.12 -2.92
C LYS A 82 1.51 11.29 -1.64
N SER A 83 1.94 11.89 -0.54
CA SER A 83 1.94 11.27 0.79
C SER A 83 1.70 12.34 1.84
N SER A 84 0.85 12.09 2.82
CA SER A 84 0.72 12.98 3.99
C SER A 84 2.06 13.15 4.71
N ARG A 85 2.95 12.16 4.62
CA ARG A 85 4.31 12.20 5.20
C ARG A 85 5.27 13.14 4.46
N ASN A 86 4.92 13.66 3.28
CA ASN A 86 5.79 14.62 2.58
C ASN A 86 5.94 15.92 3.38
N VAL A 87 5.00 16.22 4.29
CA VAL A 87 5.07 17.36 5.23
C VAL A 87 6.23 17.27 6.22
N TYR A 88 6.81 16.07 6.42
CA TYR A 88 7.94 15.88 7.34
C TYR A 88 9.29 16.13 6.68
N LEU A 89 9.33 16.34 5.36
CA LEU A 89 10.56 16.61 4.64
C LEU A 89 10.97 18.06 4.87
N SER A 90 12.25 18.28 5.18
CA SER A 90 12.88 19.59 5.05
C SER A 90 12.89 20.03 3.57
N GLU A 91 13.16 21.31 3.32
CA GLU A 91 13.24 21.83 1.95
C GLU A 91 14.29 21.08 1.11
N GLN A 92 15.42 20.72 1.73
CA GLN A 92 16.49 19.98 1.06
C GLN A 92 16.05 18.54 0.75
N GLU A 93 15.51 17.80 1.72
CA GLU A 93 15.02 16.44 1.50
C GLU A 93 13.89 16.41 0.47
N ARG A 94 13.04 17.44 0.43
CA ARG A 94 11.95 17.55 -0.56
C ARG A 94 12.49 17.72 -1.96
N LYS A 95 13.58 18.47 -2.17
CA LYS A 95 14.24 18.61 -3.49
C LYS A 95 14.83 17.27 -3.96
N GLU A 96 15.28 16.43 -3.03
CA GLU A 96 15.88 15.14 -3.33
C GLU A 96 14.86 14.01 -3.52
N ALA A 97 13.71 14.07 -2.84
CA ALA A 97 12.70 13.01 -2.83
C ALA A 97 12.23 12.52 -4.23
N PRO A 98 12.08 13.37 -5.27
CA PRO A 98 11.75 12.92 -6.61
C PRO A 98 12.75 11.95 -7.24
N HIS A 99 14.01 11.92 -6.78
CA HIS A 99 15.01 10.97 -7.27
C HIS A 99 14.60 9.50 -7.04
N LEU A 100 13.81 9.22 -5.99
CA LEU A 100 13.25 7.90 -5.75
C LEU A 100 12.33 7.45 -6.90
N TYR A 101 11.51 8.37 -7.44
CA TYR A 101 10.65 8.01 -8.57
C TYR A 101 11.47 7.83 -9.85
N ARG A 102 12.48 8.67 -10.07
CA ARG A 102 13.37 8.55 -11.23
C ARG A 102 14.10 7.21 -11.25
N SER A 103 14.63 6.75 -10.11
CA SER A 103 15.30 5.46 -10.03
C SER A 103 14.36 4.28 -10.33
N LEU A 104 13.10 4.35 -9.88
CA LEU A 104 12.08 3.36 -10.23
C LEU A 104 11.75 3.36 -11.73
N CYS A 105 11.71 4.52 -12.38
CA CYS A 105 11.49 4.60 -13.82
C CYS A 105 12.65 3.99 -14.61
N ILE A 106 13.89 4.25 -14.18
CA ILE A 106 15.09 3.65 -14.79
C ILE A 106 15.06 2.11 -14.63
N ALA A 107 14.72 1.63 -13.43
CA ALA A 107 14.60 0.19 -13.19
C ALA A 107 13.51 -0.44 -14.05
N LYS A 108 12.35 0.23 -14.19
CA LYS A 108 11.27 -0.21 -15.08
C LYS A 108 11.76 -0.32 -16.53
N GLN A 109 12.41 0.71 -17.04
CA GLN A 109 12.92 0.75 -18.41
C GLN A 109 13.88 -0.42 -18.68
N LYS A 110 14.84 -0.65 -17.78
CA LYS A 110 15.80 -1.77 -17.88
C LYS A 110 15.11 -3.14 -17.96
N ILE A 111 14.09 -3.36 -17.15
CA ILE A 111 13.30 -4.60 -17.18
C ILE A 111 12.55 -4.72 -18.51
N GLU A 112 11.97 -3.63 -19.02
CA GLU A 112 11.29 -3.59 -20.32
C GLU A 112 12.27 -3.85 -21.50
N GLU A 113 13.53 -3.44 -21.34
CA GLU A 113 14.63 -3.71 -22.29
C GLU A 113 15.21 -5.14 -22.16
N GLY A 114 14.71 -5.93 -21.21
CA GLY A 114 15.02 -7.36 -21.07
C GLY A 114 16.06 -7.71 -19.99
N GLU A 115 16.48 -6.75 -19.17
CA GLU A 115 17.31 -7.02 -17.98
C GLU A 115 16.51 -7.85 -16.95
N ARG A 116 17.11 -8.92 -16.40
CA ARG A 116 16.45 -9.90 -15.52
C ARG A 116 17.15 -10.07 -14.19
#